data_AF-A0A9C9K1L0-F1
#
_entry.id   AF-A0A9C9K1L0-F1
#
_cell.length_a   1.000
_cell.length_b   1.000
_cell.length_c   1.000
_cell.angle_alpha   90.00
_cell.angle_beta   90.00
_cell.angle_gamma   90.00
#
_symmetry.space_group_name_H-M   'P 1'
#
loop_
_entity.id
_entity.type
_entity.pdbx_description
1 polymer ?
#
loop_
_entity_poly.entity_id
_entity_poly.type
_entity_poly.pdbx_seq_one_letter_code
_entity_poly.pdbx_strand_id
1 'polypeptide(L)' 'MKEIIECVPNFSEGRDKEKIDYIIGAFDGVKNLVLLDHSSDPDHNRTVVTLVGDREGLRNGIKNLFERAVEKIDLNK' A
#
# COMPACT_ATOMS: atom_id res chain seq x y z
N MET A 1 -13.69 12.34 9.46
CA MET A 1 -13.89 12.08 8.02
C MET A 1 -15.38 12.20 7.71
N LYS A 2 -15.76 12.94 6.66
CA LYS A 2 -17.17 13.10 6.22
C LYS A 2 -17.58 12.10 5.12
N GLU A 3 -16.60 11.55 4.41
CA GLU A 3 -16.71 10.54 3.35
C GLU A 3 -15.75 9.39 3.73
N ILE A 4 -16.15 8.14 3.46
CA ILE A 4 -15.30 6.97 3.65
C ILE A 4 -15.29 6.21 2.33
N ILE A 5 -14.12 6.06 1.75
CA ILE A 5 -13.87 5.27 0.55
C ILE A 5 -12.93 4.14 0.95
N GLU A 6 -13.23 2.93 0.50
CA GLU A 6 -12.31 1.81 0.58
C GLU A 6 -11.44 1.75 -0.68
N CYS A 7 -10.15 1.51 -0.51
CA CYS A 7 -9.22 1.28 -1.59
C CYS A 7 -8.39 0.04 -1.28
N VAL A 8 -8.34 -0.90 -2.23
CA VAL A 8 -7.68 -2.21 -2.04
C VAL A 8 -6.54 -2.38 -3.06
N PRO A 9 -5.47 -1.56 -3.00
CA PRO A 9 -4.34 -1.71 -3.91
C PRO A 9 -3.59 -3.01 -3.64
N ASN A 10 -2.83 -3.45 -4.65
CA ASN A 10 -1.95 -4.58 -4.53
C ASN A 10 -0.66 -4.34 -5.33
N PHE A 11 0.41 -5.02 -4.93
CA PHE A 11 1.72 -4.96 -5.61
C PHE A 11 2.40 -6.33 -5.65
N SER A 12 3.27 -6.52 -6.64
CA SER A 12 3.94 -7.80 -6.97
C SER A 12 5.17 -8.08 -6.11
N GLU A 13 5.00 -8.04 -4.79
CA GLU A 13 5.99 -8.51 -3.83
C GLU A 13 5.24 -9.12 -2.64
N GLY A 14 5.53 -10.39 -2.34
CA GLY A 14 4.90 -11.16 -1.27
C GLY A 14 5.89 -11.95 -0.42
N ARG A 15 7.20 -11.80 -0.66
CA ARG A 15 8.25 -12.64 -0.06
C ARG A 15 9.22 -11.82 0.77
N ASP A 16 9.65 -10.67 0.26
CA ASP A 16 10.58 -9.78 0.95
C ASP A 16 9.85 -8.87 1.93
N LYS A 17 9.85 -9.28 3.20
CA LYS A 17 9.18 -8.54 4.28
C LYS A 17 9.71 -7.12 4.44
N GLU A 18 11.00 -6.87 4.26
CA GLU A 18 11.57 -5.53 4.43
C GLU A 18 11.07 -4.58 3.33
N LYS A 19 10.99 -5.05 2.08
CA LYS A 19 10.36 -4.27 1.00
C LYS A 19 8.88 -4.02 1.25
N ILE A 20 8.13 -5.04 1.69
CA ILE A 20 6.70 -4.93 1.97
C ILE A 20 6.47 -3.89 3.07
N ASP A 21 7.19 -4.00 4.20
CA ASP A 21 7.08 -3.08 5.32
C ASP A 21 7.47 -1.64 4.89
N TYR A 22 8.53 -1.49 4.08
CA TYR A 22 8.92 -0.20 3.50
C TYR A 22 7.83 0.42 2.64
N ILE A 23 7.19 -0.38 1.76
CA ILE A 23 6.12 0.07 0.86
C ILE A 23 4.87 0.46 1.67
N ILE A 24 4.45 -0.36 2.64
CA ILE A 24 3.27 -0.11 3.50
C ILE A 24 3.48 1.11 4.41
N GLY A 25 4.70 1.39 4.85
CA GLY A 25 5.02 2.62 5.59
C GLY A 25 4.76 3.91 4.79
N ALA A 26 4.34 3.85 3.52
CA ALA A 26 3.95 5.01 2.71
C ALA A 26 2.77 5.80 3.31
N PHE A 27 2.00 5.17 4.19
CA PHE A 27 0.81 5.76 4.80
C PHE A 27 1.12 6.51 6.10
N ASP A 28 2.33 6.39 6.64
CA ASP A 28 2.71 7.02 7.90
C ASP A 28 2.58 8.55 7.81
N GLY A 29 1.81 9.12 8.74
CA GLY A 29 1.57 10.56 8.79
C GLY A 29 0.59 11.10 7.74
N VAL A 30 0.00 10.26 6.88
CA VAL A 30 -1.04 10.69 5.94
C VAL A 30 -2.33 10.95 6.70
N LYS A 31 -2.79 12.21 6.70
CA LYS A 31 -4.06 12.59 7.35
C LYS A 31 -5.25 11.94 6.66
N ASN A 32 -6.25 11.57 7.46
CA ASN A 32 -7.52 10.98 6.99
C ASN A 32 -7.36 9.71 6.13
N LEU A 33 -6.34 8.92 6.42
CA LEU A 33 -6.09 7.61 5.83
C LEU A 33 -5.85 6.60 6.96
N VAL A 34 -6.43 5.42 6.84
CA VAL A 34 -6.29 4.33 7.79
C VAL A 34 -5.95 3.07 7.01
N LEU A 35 -4.85 2.43 7.40
CA LEU A 35 -4.55 1.05 7.02
C LEU A 35 -5.39 0.11 7.88
N LEU A 36 -6.29 -0.63 7.27
CA LEU A 36 -7.11 -1.62 7.97
C LEU A 36 -6.40 -2.97 8.05
N ASP A 37 -5.82 -3.40 6.93
CA ASP A 37 -5.20 -4.71 6.81
C ASP A 37 -4.15 -4.73 5.69
N HIS A 38 -3.24 -5.68 5.76
CA HIS A 38 -2.47 -6.12 4.61
C HIS A 38 -2.26 -7.64 4.68
N SER A 39 -2.29 -8.28 3.53
CA SER A 39 -2.07 -9.72 3.40
C SER A 39 -1.08 -9.98 2.28
N SER A 40 -0.02 -10.72 2.59
CA SER A 40 1.03 -11.11 1.67
C SER A 40 0.95 -12.61 1.40
N ASP A 41 0.97 -12.96 0.12
CA ASP A 41 0.98 -14.32 -0.38
C ASP A 41 2.35 -14.60 -1.04
N PRO A 42 3.23 -15.40 -0.39
CA PRO A 42 4.55 -15.72 -0.92
C PRO A 42 4.52 -16.59 -2.18
N ASP A 43 3.50 -17.44 -2.32
CA ASP A 43 3.34 -18.35 -3.46
C ASP A 43 2.98 -17.55 -4.72
N HIS A 44 2.04 -16.60 -4.59
CA HIS A 44 1.64 -15.70 -5.67
C HIS A 44 2.55 -14.46 -5.80
N ASN A 45 3.51 -14.27 -4.90
CA ASN A 45 4.39 -13.10 -4.81
C ASN A 45 3.62 -11.77 -4.87
N ARG A 46 2.57 -11.66 -4.04
CA ARG A 46 1.64 -10.53 -4.08
C ARG A 46 1.28 -10.08 -2.68
N THR A 47 1.20 -8.77 -2.48
CA THR A 47 0.63 -8.18 -1.28
C THR A 47 -0.61 -7.37 -1.65
N VAL A 48 -1.69 -7.58 -0.91
CA VAL A 48 -2.93 -6.80 -0.96
C VAL A 48 -2.99 -5.94 0.29
N VAL A 49 -3.35 -4.67 0.13
CA VAL A 49 -3.46 -3.70 1.22
C VAL A 49 -4.87 -3.16 1.23
N THR A 50 -5.50 -3.10 2.40
CA THR A 50 -6.86 -2.57 2.57
C THR A 50 -6.79 -1.23 3.31
N LEU A 51 -7.22 -0.17 2.64
CA LEU A 51 -7.21 1.21 3.15
C LEU A 51 -8.63 1.77 3.21
N VAL A 52 -8.90 2.58 4.22
CA VAL A 52 -10.05 3.49 4.24
C VAL A 52 -9.61 4.93 4.48
N GLY A 53 -10.24 5.86 3.78
CA GLY A 53 -9.94 7.27 3.95
C GLY A 53 -10.89 8.17 3.19
N ASP A 54 -10.67 9.48 3.32
CA ASP A 54 -11.30 10.44 2.40
C ASP A 54 -10.52 10.52 1.07
N ARG A 55 -11.08 11.26 0.12
CA ARG A 55 -10.51 11.42 -1.22
C ARG A 55 -9.05 11.94 -1.22
N GLU A 56 -8.72 12.89 -0.34
CA GLU A 56 -7.37 13.45 -0.30
C GLU A 56 -6.38 12.51 0.41
N GLY A 57 -6.78 11.91 1.53
CA GLY A 57 -5.99 10.93 2.26
C GLY A 57 -5.61 9.76 1.37
N LEU A 58 -6.58 9.19 0.64
CA LEU A 58 -6.34 8.11 -0.31
C LEU A 58 -5.45 8.54 -1.47
N ARG A 59 -5.72 9.68 -2.10
CA ARG A 59 -4.91 10.17 -3.22
C ARG A 59 -3.43 10.30 -2.82
N ASN A 60 -3.16 10.89 -1.66
CA ASN A 60 -1.79 11.09 -1.17
C ASN A 60 -1.15 9.75 -0.78
N GLY A 61 -1.87 8.90 -0.04
CA GLY A 61 -1.37 7.58 0.37
C GLY A 61 -1.04 6.67 -0.81
N ILE A 62 -1.92 6.60 -1.80
CA ILE A 62 -1.70 5.77 -3.00
C ILE A 62 -0.54 6.30 -3.85
N LYS A 63 -0.37 7.62 -3.95
CA LYS A 63 0.81 8.20 -4.63
C LYS A 63 2.11 7.81 -3.94
N ASN A 64 2.17 7.94 -2.61
CA ASN A 64 3.34 7.54 -1.83
C ASN A 64 3.63 6.03 -1.95
N LEU A 65 2.58 5.20 -1.90
CA LEU A 65 2.68 3.75 -2.06
C LEU A 65 3.32 3.40 -3.42
N PHE A 66 2.84 4.04 -4.48
CA PHE A 66 3.35 3.83 -5.83
C PHE A 66 4.82 4.25 -5.96
N GLU A 67 5.20 5.40 -5.42
CA GLU A 67 6.59 5.87 -5.44
C GLU A 67 7.54 4.87 -4.76
N ARG A 68 7.18 4.35 -3.57
CA ARG A 68 7.97 3.34 -2.86
C ARG A 68 8.00 1.99 -3.57
N ALA A 69 6.89 1.58 -4.17
CA ALA A 69 6.82 0.32 -4.93
C ALA A 69 7.72 0.37 -6.17
N VAL A 70 7.70 1.47 -6.93
CA VAL A 70 8.58 1.66 -8.09
C VAL A 70 10.06 1.68 -7.70
N GLU A 71 10.40 2.19 -6.52
CA GLU A 71 11.78 2.18 -6.02
C GLU A 71 12.28 0.76 -5.69
N LYS A 72 11.41 -0.10 -5.13
CA LYS A 72 11.82 -1.39 -4.56
C LYS A 72 11.51 -2.61 -5.42
N ILE A 73 10.55 -2.52 -6.36
CA ILE A 73 10.08 -3.64 -7.16
C ILE A 73 10.60 -3.52 -8.59
N ASP A 74 11.40 -4.51 -9.00
CA ASP A 74 11.83 -4.70 -10.38
C ASP A 74 11.02 -5.85 -10.98
N LEU A 75 10.09 -5.52 -11.90
CA LEU A 75 9.18 -6.51 -12.51
C LEU A 75 9.84 -7.43 -13.54
N ASN A 76 11.12 -7.23 -13.87
CA ASN A 76 11.86 -8.12 -14.78
C ASN A 76 12.62 -9.23 -14.04
N LYS A 77 12.45 -9.32 -12.72
CA LYS A 77 13.01 -10.36 -11.84
C LYS A 77 11.90 -11.14 -11.17
#